data_AF-A0A4S2KID0-F1
#
_entry.id   AF-A0A4S2KID0-F1
#
_cell.length_a   1.000
_cell.length_b   1.000
_cell.length_c   1.000
_cell.angle_alpha   90.00
_cell.angle_beta   90.00
_cell.angle_gamma   90.00
#
_symmetry.space_group_name_H-M   'P 1'
#
loop_
_entity.id
_entity.type
_entity.pdbx_description
1 polymer ?
#
loop_
_entity_poly.entity_id
_entity_poly.type
_entity_poly.pdbx_seq_one_letter_code
_entity_poly.pdbx_strand_id
1 'polypeptide(L)' 'QTNVVVTHNGSCLYVPPGIFKSTCKIDITWFPFDDQHCDMKFGSWTYDGNQVHYCLHLHTDTRSIHTESTKIIDPLNSSE' A
#
# COMPACT_ATOMS: atom_id res chain seq x y z
N GLN A 1 -2.29 -21.01 0.29
CA GLN A 1 -0.90 -21.08 -0.20
C GLN A 1 -0.89 -20.63 -1.65
N THR A 2 0.02 -19.74 -2.03
CA THR A 2 0.11 -19.18 -3.39
C THR A 2 1.39 -19.68 -4.06
N ASN A 3 1.35 -19.81 -5.39
CA ASN A 3 2.47 -20.34 -6.15
C ASN A 3 3.49 -19.25 -6.49
N VAL A 4 4.73 -19.66 -6.70
CA VAL A 4 5.81 -18.83 -7.25
C VAL A 4 6.06 -19.30 -8.68
N VAL A 5 6.15 -18.36 -9.63
CA VAL A 5 6.55 -18.68 -11.01
C VAL A 5 8.06 -18.57 -11.11
N VAL A 6 8.72 -19.66 -11.51
CA VAL A 6 10.18 -19.73 -11.65
C VAL A 6 10.53 -19.89 -13.12
N THR A 7 11.43 -19.04 -13.63
CA THR A 7 11.93 -19.10 -15.00
C THR A 7 13.28 -19.82 -15.07
N HIS A 8 13.67 -20.29 -16.26
CA HIS A 8 14.88 -21.10 -16.45
C HIS A 8 16.19 -20.39 -16.07
N ASN A 9 16.20 -19.05 -16.00
CA ASN A 9 17.33 -18.23 -15.59
C ASN A 9 17.38 -18.00 -14.06
N GLY A 10 16.48 -18.63 -13.30
CA GLY A 10 16.41 -18.50 -11.84
C GLY A 10 15.64 -17.27 -11.34
N SER A 11 14.97 -16.51 -12.20
CA SER A 11 14.09 -15.42 -11.75
C SER A 11 12.80 -16.00 -11.14
N CYS A 12 12.35 -15.37 -10.05
CA CYS A 12 11.16 -15.78 -9.31
C CYS A 12 10.14 -14.64 -9.29
N LEU A 13 8.94 -14.87 -9.80
CA LEU A 13 7.80 -13.95 -9.69
C LEU A 13 6.84 -14.47 -8.63
N TYR A 14 6.60 -13.64 -7.61
CA TYR A 14 5.66 -13.91 -6.53
C TYR A 14 4.63 -12.78 -6.42
N VAL A 15 3.35 -13.13 -6.62
CA VAL A 15 2.23 -12.17 -6.59
C VAL A 15 1.15 -12.73 -5.65
N PRO A 16 1.26 -12.50 -4.33
CA PRO A 16 0.24 -12.93 -3.39
C PRO A 16 -1.01 -12.04 -3.49
N PRO A 17 -2.23 -12.62 -3.55
CA PRO A 17 -3.45 -11.86 -3.33
C PRO A 17 -3.56 -11.49 -1.85
N GLY A 18 -4.01 -10.28 -1.56
CA GLY A 18 -4.19 -9.85 -0.17
C GLY A 18 -4.83 -8.49 -0.04
N ILE A 19 -5.42 -8.27 1.15
CA ILE A 19 -5.91 -6.96 1.58
C ILE A 19 -4.89 -6.41 2.57
N PHE A 20 -4.27 -5.28 2.23
CA PHE A 20 -3.36 -4.57 3.13
C PHE A 20 -4.15 -3.53 3.94
N LYS A 21 -3.95 -3.54 5.26
CA LYS A 21 -4.50 -2.53 6.16
C LYS A 21 -3.33 -1.77 6.79
N SER A 22 -3.23 -0.49 6.50
CA SER A 22 -2.22 0.42 7.07
C SER A 22 -2.87 1.33 8.12
N THR A 23 -2.07 1.76 9.09
CA THR A 23 -2.44 2.84 10.01
C THR A 23 -2.01 4.17 9.40
N CYS A 24 -2.92 5.13 9.37
CA CYS A 24 -2.70 6.46 8.80
C CYS A 24 -3.17 7.53 9.78
N LYS A 25 -2.47 8.67 9.81
CA LYS A 25 -2.91 9.83 10.59
C LYS A 25 -3.93 10.60 9.75
N ILE A 26 -5.11 10.83 10.33
CA ILE A 26 -6.18 11.60 9.69
C ILE A 26 -6.12 13.05 10.15
N ASP A 27 -6.25 13.98 9.20
CA ASP A 27 -6.47 15.40 9.46
C ASP A 27 -7.91 15.77 9.10
N ILE A 28 -8.68 16.22 10.09
CA ILE A 28 -10.12 16.56 9.96
C ILE A 28 -10.37 18.06 9.88
N THR A 29 -9.35 18.88 9.61
CA THR A 29 -9.47 20.34 9.59
C THR A 29 -10.55 20.84 8.61
N TRP A 30 -10.78 20.13 7.51
CA TRP A 30 -11.67 20.55 6.41
C TRP A 30 -12.80 19.56 6.09
N PHE A 31 -13.20 18.77 7.07
CA PHE A 31 -14.29 17.79 6.90
C PHE A 31 -15.58 18.43 6.33
N PRO A 32 -16.27 17.83 5.34
CA PRO A 32 -16.03 16.53 4.68
C PRO A 32 -15.19 16.59 3.38
N PHE A 33 -14.47 17.70 3.16
CA PHE A 33 -13.68 17.97 1.94
C PHE A 33 -12.17 17.91 2.18
N ASP A 34 -11.74 17.22 3.23
CA ASP A 34 -10.35 16.97 3.55
C ASP A 34 -9.69 15.99 2.56
N ASP A 35 -8.42 16.25 2.26
CA ASP A 35 -7.56 15.32 1.52
C ASP A 35 -6.80 14.42 2.49
N GLN A 36 -6.85 13.11 2.27
CA GLN A 36 -6.16 12.13 3.10
C GLN A 36 -4.94 11.54 2.37
N HIS A 37 -3.76 11.71 2.98
CA HIS A 37 -2.49 11.17 2.49
C HIS A 37 -2.03 10.03 3.39
N CYS A 38 -2.14 8.80 2.89
CA CYS A 38 -1.80 7.59 3.62
C CYS A 38 -0.70 6.80 2.92
N ASP A 39 0.39 6.56 3.65
CA ASP A 39 1.54 5.82 3.14
C ASP A 39 1.50 4.34 3.53
N MET A 40 1.94 3.49 2.60
CA MET A 40 2.25 2.09 2.89
C MET A 40 3.76 1.89 2.86
N LYS A 41 4.31 1.29 3.93
CA LYS A 41 5.74 0.96 4.04
C LYS A 41 5.93 -0.54 3.87
N PHE A 42 6.74 -0.92 2.89
CA PHE A 42 7.11 -2.31 2.64
C PHE A 42 8.59 -2.53 2.96
N GLY A 43 8.90 -3.68 3.57
CA GLY A 43 10.27 -4.07 3.90
C GLY A 43 10.33 -5.49 4.45
N SER A 44 11.51 -6.09 4.45
CA SER A 44 11.73 -7.37 5.12
C SER A 44 11.76 -7.17 6.62
N TRP A 45 11.19 -8.14 7.31
CA TRP A 45 11.32 -8.27 8.75
C TRP A 45 12.64 -8.91 9.17
N THR A 46 13.19 -9.81 8.34
CA THR A 46 14.29 -10.70 8.71
C THR A 46 15.64 -10.29 8.12
N TYR A 47 15.64 -9.46 7.08
CA TYR A 47 16.85 -9.07 6.34
C TYR A 47 17.00 -7.56 6.35
N ASP A 48 18.21 -7.11 6.61
CA ASP A 48 18.57 -5.69 6.48
C ASP A 48 18.91 -5.30 5.03
N GLY A 49 19.22 -4.03 4.82
CA GLY A 49 19.54 -3.47 3.51
C GLY A 49 20.87 -3.92 2.88
N ASN A 50 21.76 -4.55 3.65
CA ASN A 50 23.01 -5.12 3.12
C ASN A 50 22.79 -6.56 2.62
N GLN A 51 21.73 -7.22 3.06
CA GLN A 51 21.38 -8.58 2.67
C GLN A 51 20.35 -8.62 1.54
N VAL A 52 19.38 -7.70 1.54
CA VAL A 52 18.33 -7.61 0.52
C VAL A 52 18.15 -6.16 0.07
N HIS A 53 18.16 -5.96 -1.24
CA HIS A 53 17.88 -4.67 -1.87
C HIS A 53 16.47 -4.64 -2.45
N TYR A 54 15.68 -3.63 -2.10
CA TYR A 54 14.33 -3.43 -2.64
C TYR A 54 14.37 -2.50 -3.85
N CYS A 55 13.78 -2.95 -4.95
CA CYS A 55 13.58 -2.13 -6.14
C CYS A 55 12.08 -2.04 -6.43
N LEU A 56 11.57 -0.82 -6.58
CA LEU A 56 10.20 -0.59 -6.99
C LEU A 56 10.09 -0.85 -8.49
N HIS A 57 9.37 -1.91 -8.87
CA HIS A 57 9.09 -2.22 -10.26
C HIS A 57 7.72 -1.64 -10.65
N LEU A 58 7.72 -0.59 -11.47
CA LEU A 58 6.50 0.06 -11.96
C LEU A 58 6.23 -0.39 -13.40
N HIS A 59 5.01 -0.85 -13.67
CA HIS A 59 4.59 -1.29 -15.01
C HIS A 59 4.13 -0.13 -15.92
N THR A 60 4.10 1.10 -15.37
CA THR A 60 3.75 2.39 -16.00
C THR A 60 4.52 3.52 -15.30
N ASP A 61 4.69 4.70 -15.92
CA ASP A 61 5.31 5.90 -15.31
C ASP A 61 4.50 6.53 -14.15
N THR A 62 3.61 5.76 -13.53
CA THR A 62 2.87 6.17 -12.33
C THR A 62 3.76 5.98 -11.11
N ARG A 63 4.23 7.09 -10.54
CA ARG A 63 5.08 7.12 -9.33
C ARG A 63 4.36 6.75 -8.03
N SER A 64 3.08 6.34 -8.08
CA SER A 64 2.24 6.08 -6.91
C SER A 64 1.32 4.88 -7.10
N ILE A 65 1.23 4.04 -6.07
CA ILE A 65 0.18 3.01 -5.93
C ILE A 65 -1.05 3.73 -5.35
N HIS A 66 -2.12 3.84 -6.13
CA HIS A 66 -3.37 4.42 -5.64
C HIS A 66 -4.13 3.38 -4.81
N THR A 67 -4.36 3.67 -3.53
CA THR A 67 -5.30 2.93 -2.69
C THR A 67 -6.66 3.63 -2.71
N GLU A 68 -7.75 2.86 -2.73
CA GLU A 68 -9.08 3.44 -2.54
C GLU A 68 -9.21 3.94 -1.10
N SER A 69 -9.27 5.26 -0.92
CA SER A 69 -9.59 5.87 0.37
C SER A 69 -11.08 5.72 0.64
N THR A 70 -11.46 5.01 1.71
CA THR A 70 -12.84 5.01 2.20
C THR A 70 -13.17 6.41 2.71
N LYS A 71 -14.20 7.06 2.17
CA LYS A 71 -14.73 8.31 2.73
C LYS A 71 -15.14 8.07 4.19
N ILE A 72 -14.62 8.88 5.11
CA ILE A 72 -15.07 8.87 6.49
C ILE A 72 -16.45 9.56 6.49
N ILE A 73 -17.51 8.82 6.77
CA ILE A 73 -18.81 9.41 7.11
C ILE A 73 -18.75 9.70 8.59
N ASP A 74 -18.84 10.96 9.00
CA ASP A 74 -18.92 11.32 10.41
C ASP A 74 -20.29 10.84 10.95
N PRO A 75 -20.33 9.84 11.85
CA PRO A 75 -21.59 9.39 12.43
C PRO A 75 -22.23 10.45 13.33
N LEU A 76 -21.43 11.38 13.87
CA LEU A 76 -21.87 12.41 14.81
C LEU A 76 -22.46 13.65 14.12
N ASN A 77 -22.28 13.81 12.81
CA ASN A 77 -22.78 14.95 12.05
C ASN A 77 -23.68 14.55 10.85
N SER A 78 -24.27 13.37 10.92
CA SER A 78 -25.18 12.83 9.89
C SER A 78 -26.63 13.33 10.00
N SER A 79 -26.88 14.36 10.81
CA SER A 79 -28.23 14.88 11.10
C SER A 79 -28.45 16.37 10.85
N GLU A 80 -27.71 16.97 9.91
CA GLU A 80 -28.18 18.18 9.20
C GLU A 80 -28.29 17.91 7.69
#